data_AF-A0A3B3RT75-F1
#
_entry.id   AF-A0A3B3RT75-F1
#
_cell.length_a   1.000
_cell.length_b   1.000
_cell.length_c   1.000
_cell.angle_alpha   90.00
_cell.angle_beta   90.00
_cell.angle_gamma   90.00
#
_symmetry.space_group_name_H-M   'P 1'
#
loop_
_entity.id
_entity.type
_entity.pdbx_description
1 polymer ?
#
loop_
_entity_poly.entity_id
_entity_poly.type
_entity_poly.pdbx_seq_one_letter_code
_entity_poly.pdbx_strand_id
1 'polypeptide(L)'
;MVVTGILGSYVAGLVLDWRWLAVTCSVPPTAMLLFMCFMPETPRFLLSRGKRREAEEALHFLRGPEAPVEWECAQIEGTTREQLSDLKDPGIYKPLLVGVLMMLFQQLTGINAIMFYAETIFEDAHFKKSDVASVIVAAFQVTFTALAALVMDRAGRKVLLILSGVAMAASTAVFGVYFRLCGPNPSNSSDFNPPLVSDGPQTDLSWLALTSMGVFITGFALGWGPTPWLVMSEIFPTPVRGLASSVCVLTNWSAAFVVTKTFQDLTVRDPCAGTFWLFSAFCALNIVFTIFCVPETKGKTLEEIQARFKGTA
;
A
#
# COMPACT_ATOMS: atom_id res chain seq x y z
N MET A 1 8.43 3.38 7.39
CA MET A 1 9.65 3.00 6.65
C MET A 1 9.53 3.30 5.16
N VAL A 2 8.56 2.73 4.43
CA VAL A 2 8.40 2.97 2.97
C VAL A 2 8.24 4.46 2.63
N VAL A 3 7.33 5.16 3.32
CA VAL A 3 7.03 6.58 3.03
C VAL A 3 8.23 7.50 3.29
N THR A 4 9.04 7.19 4.30
CA THR A 4 10.29 7.90 4.58
C THR A 4 11.32 7.70 3.46
N GLY A 5 11.37 6.49 2.87
CA GLY A 5 12.21 6.21 1.70
C GLY A 5 11.77 6.99 0.46
N ILE A 6 10.47 7.07 0.20
CA ILE A 6 9.90 7.86 -0.91
C ILE A 6 10.28 9.34 -0.76
N LEU A 7 10.05 9.92 0.42
CA LEU A 7 10.47 11.30 0.70
C LEU A 7 11.97 11.49 0.49
N GLY A 8 12.79 10.56 0.99
CA GLY A 8 14.24 10.58 0.78
C GLY A 8 14.63 10.57 -0.70
N SER A 9 13.94 9.76 -1.53
CA SER A 9 14.19 9.71 -2.97
C SER A 9 13.79 11.00 -3.68
N TYR A 10 12.65 11.62 -3.33
CA TYR A 10 12.24 12.89 -3.94
C TYR A 10 13.17 14.03 -3.54
N VAL A 11 13.59 14.10 -2.27
CA VAL A 11 14.54 15.12 -1.80
C VAL A 11 15.90 14.94 -2.48
N ALA A 12 16.40 13.71 -2.60
CA ALA A 12 17.64 13.42 -3.29
C ALA A 12 17.54 13.73 -4.81
N GLY A 13 16.38 13.48 -5.42
CA GLY A 13 16.10 13.78 -6.83
C GLY A 13 16.12 15.28 -7.17
N LEU A 14 15.95 16.17 -6.18
CA LEU A 14 16.08 17.62 -6.41
C LEU A 14 17.53 18.07 -6.70
N VAL A 15 18.52 17.27 -6.30
CA VAL A 15 19.94 17.67 -6.31
C VAL A 15 20.81 16.72 -7.12
N LEU A 16 20.40 15.46 -7.25
CA LEU A 16 21.17 14.40 -7.89
C LEU A 16 20.56 14.00 -9.23
N ASP A 17 21.42 13.80 -10.23
CA ASP A 17 21.03 13.14 -11.47
C ASP A 17 20.53 11.72 -11.21
N TRP A 18 19.65 11.22 -12.09
CA TRP A 18 19.02 9.89 -11.98
C TRP A 18 19.99 8.74 -11.73
N ARG A 19 21.23 8.82 -12.26
CA ARG A 19 22.29 7.82 -12.08
C ARG A 19 22.77 7.77 -10.63
N TRP A 20 23.05 8.93 -10.05
CA TRP A 20 23.52 9.04 -8.67
C TRP A 20 22.40 8.78 -7.68
N LEU A 21 21.17 9.19 -8.01
CA LEU A 21 19.97 8.83 -7.24
C LEU A 21 19.83 7.31 -7.12
N ALA A 22 19.96 6.57 -8.23
CA ALA A 22 19.91 5.10 -8.22
C ALA A 22 21.03 4.48 -7.36
N VAL A 23 22.24 5.04 -7.42
CA VAL A 23 23.36 4.59 -6.56
C VAL A 23 23.04 4.84 -5.09
N THR A 24 22.54 6.01 -4.72
CA THR A 24 22.16 6.32 -3.33
C THR A 24 21.05 5.39 -2.82
N CYS A 25 20.04 5.10 -3.64
CA CYS A 25 18.96 4.17 -3.27
C CYS A 25 19.43 2.70 -3.10
N SER A 26 20.58 2.33 -3.67
CA SER A 26 21.19 1.01 -3.49
C SER A 26 21.90 0.82 -2.15
N VAL A 27 22.19 1.92 -1.43
CA VAL A 27 22.93 1.87 -0.16
C VAL A 27 22.14 1.15 0.95
N PRO A 28 20.86 1.48 1.25
CA PRO A 28 20.10 0.78 2.28
C PRO A 28 19.96 -0.74 2.06
N PRO A 29 19.59 -1.26 0.87
CA PRO A 29 19.49 -2.70 0.68
C PRO A 29 20.85 -3.40 0.74
N THR A 30 21.94 -2.75 0.28
CA THR A 30 23.29 -3.31 0.40
C THR A 30 23.74 -3.39 1.86
N ALA A 31 23.47 -2.36 2.64
CA ALA A 31 23.74 -2.37 4.08
C ALA A 31 22.92 -3.46 4.79
N MET A 32 21.63 -3.61 4.44
CA MET A 32 20.79 -4.68 4.97
C MET A 32 21.34 -6.07 4.63
N LEU A 33 21.82 -6.29 3.41
CA LEU A 33 22.44 -7.55 2.99
C LEU A 33 23.70 -7.86 3.82
N LEU A 34 24.56 -6.86 4.03
CA LEU A 34 25.76 -7.00 4.87
C LEU A 34 25.41 -7.35 6.31
N PHE A 35 24.39 -6.71 6.89
CA PHE A 35 23.97 -7.01 8.26
C PHE A 35 23.29 -8.38 8.38
N MET A 36 22.56 -8.83 7.36
CA MET A 36 21.97 -10.17 7.34
C MET A 36 23.03 -11.29 7.36
N CYS A 37 24.23 -11.06 6.82
CA CYS A 37 25.32 -12.04 6.91
C CYS A 37 25.75 -12.38 8.35
N PHE A 38 25.43 -11.53 9.33
CA PHE A 38 25.74 -11.76 10.74
C PHE A 38 24.57 -12.36 11.54
N MET A 39 23.38 -12.49 10.94
CA MET A 39 22.20 -13.02 11.61
C MET A 39 22.14 -14.55 11.45
N PRO A 40 21.81 -15.30 12.52
CA PRO A 40 21.63 -16.74 12.41
C PRO A 40 20.39 -17.06 11.57
N GLU A 41 20.40 -18.24 10.97
CA GLU A 41 19.26 -18.77 10.22
C GLU A 41 18.02 -18.94 11.12
N THR A 42 16.83 -18.85 10.53
CA THR A 42 15.59 -18.90 11.33
C THR A 42 15.42 -20.26 12.04
N PRO A 43 15.14 -20.30 13.36
CA PRO A 43 14.98 -21.56 14.11
C PRO A 43 13.94 -22.50 13.49
N ARG A 44 12.85 -21.94 12.95
CA ARG A 44 11.80 -22.70 12.24
C ARG A 44 12.33 -23.42 11.00
N PHE A 45 13.17 -22.77 10.21
CA PHE A 45 13.78 -23.39 9.03
C PHE A 45 14.72 -24.53 9.45
N LEU A 46 15.57 -24.31 10.47
CA LEU A 46 16.49 -25.31 10.99
C LEU A 46 15.76 -26.55 11.53
N LEU A 47 14.70 -26.34 12.32
CA LEU A 47 13.83 -27.43 12.81
C LEU A 47 13.15 -28.18 11.66
N SER A 48 12.67 -27.48 10.62
CA SER A 48 12.05 -28.11 9.44
C SER A 48 12.99 -29.03 8.65
N ARG A 49 14.31 -28.82 8.81
CA ARG A 49 15.41 -29.60 8.22
C ARG A 49 15.96 -30.66 9.20
N GLY A 50 15.38 -30.79 10.40
CA GLY A 50 15.84 -31.72 11.43
C GLY A 50 17.12 -31.28 12.16
N LYS A 51 17.57 -30.03 11.97
CA LYS A 51 18.78 -29.47 12.59
C LYS A 51 18.44 -28.84 13.96
N ARG A 52 18.02 -29.65 14.92
CA ARG A 52 17.54 -29.16 16.23
C ARG A 52 18.61 -28.38 17.01
N ARG A 53 19.85 -28.89 17.04
CA ARG A 53 20.94 -28.23 17.78
C ARG A 53 21.25 -26.83 17.27
N GLU A 54 21.32 -26.66 15.94
CA GLU A 54 21.53 -25.35 15.31
C GLU A 54 20.35 -24.40 15.60
N ALA A 55 19.12 -24.92 15.67
CA ALA A 55 17.93 -24.13 16.01
C ALA A 55 17.97 -23.62 17.46
N GLU A 56 18.47 -24.45 18.38
CA GLU A 56 18.65 -24.07 19.78
C GLU A 56 19.73 -22.99 19.93
N GLU A 57 20.87 -23.15 19.24
CA GLU A 57 21.94 -22.14 19.18
C GLU A 57 21.41 -20.79 18.64
N ALA A 58 20.59 -20.82 17.57
CA ALA A 58 19.95 -19.62 17.02
C ALA A 58 18.96 -18.97 18.00
N LEU A 59 18.19 -19.76 18.75
CA LEU A 59 17.26 -19.24 19.77
C LEU A 59 18.00 -18.65 20.97
N HIS A 60 19.11 -19.24 21.40
CA HIS A 60 19.97 -18.66 22.43
C HIS A 60 20.60 -17.32 21.98
N PHE A 61 20.98 -17.21 20.71
CA PHE A 61 21.42 -15.93 20.16
C PHE A 61 20.31 -14.86 20.18
N LEU A 62 19.07 -15.22 19.84
CA LEU A 62 17.95 -14.29 19.72
C LEU A 62 17.30 -13.90 21.06
N ARG A 63 17.19 -14.84 22.01
CA ARG A 63 16.50 -14.63 23.30
C ARG A 63 17.44 -14.52 24.50
N GLY A 64 18.72 -14.84 24.31
CA GLY A 64 19.73 -14.88 25.36
C GLY A 64 19.99 -16.30 25.91
N PRO A 65 21.07 -16.47 26.68
CA PRO A 65 21.54 -17.78 27.15
C PRO A 65 20.61 -18.45 28.17
N GLU A 66 19.87 -17.68 28.96
CA GLU A 66 18.95 -18.15 30.00
C GLU A 66 17.53 -18.47 29.47
N ALA A 67 17.28 -18.25 28.17
CA ALA A 67 15.96 -18.48 27.61
C ALA A 67 15.62 -19.98 27.65
N PRO A 68 14.39 -20.36 28.03
CA PRO A 68 13.97 -21.75 27.94
C PRO A 68 13.74 -22.05 26.45
N VAL A 69 14.73 -22.64 25.78
CA VAL A 69 14.70 -22.84 24.32
C VAL A 69 13.98 -24.15 23.94
N GLU A 70 14.05 -25.16 24.81
CA GLU A 70 13.51 -26.50 24.57
C GLU A 70 11.98 -26.51 24.38
N TRP A 71 11.24 -25.76 25.20
CA TRP A 71 9.78 -25.68 25.07
C TRP A 71 9.37 -25.00 23.76
N GLU A 72 10.12 -23.99 23.32
CA GLU A 72 9.82 -23.24 22.11
C GLU A 72 10.12 -24.09 20.87
N CYS A 73 11.25 -24.81 20.87
CA CYS A 73 11.53 -25.83 19.85
C CYS A 73 10.43 -26.88 19.78
N ALA A 74 9.96 -27.40 20.92
CA ALA A 74 8.87 -28.37 20.95
C ALA A 74 7.54 -27.78 20.44
N GLN A 75 7.25 -26.51 20.73
CA GLN A 75 6.07 -25.83 20.20
C GLN A 75 6.14 -25.65 18.67
N ILE A 76 7.32 -25.30 18.15
CA ILE A 76 7.54 -25.13 16.70
C ILE A 76 7.43 -26.48 15.99
N GLU A 77 8.04 -27.54 16.50
CA GLU A 77 7.95 -28.90 15.94
C GLU A 77 6.53 -29.48 16.03
N GLY A 78 5.79 -29.15 17.09
CA GLY A 78 4.38 -29.52 17.27
C GLY A 78 3.43 -28.80 16.31
N THR A 79 3.87 -27.70 15.69
CA THR A 79 3.12 -27.01 14.63
C THR A 79 3.37 -27.75 13.31
N THR A 80 2.36 -28.49 12.83
CA THR A 80 2.44 -29.32 11.62
C THR A 80 2.98 -28.52 10.42
N ARG A 81 3.87 -29.14 9.62
CA ARG A 81 4.42 -28.59 8.37
C ARG A 81 3.31 -27.94 7.55
N GLU A 82 3.52 -26.70 7.10
CA GLU A 82 2.64 -25.99 6.16
C GLU A 82 2.30 -26.88 4.96
N GLN A 83 1.08 -27.43 4.90
CA GLN A 83 0.60 -28.14 3.73
C GLN A 83 -0.35 -27.24 2.94
N LEU A 84 -0.18 -27.22 1.61
CA LEU A 84 -1.07 -26.50 0.69
C LEU A 84 -2.54 -26.98 0.80
N SER A 85 -2.78 -28.18 1.33
CA SER A 85 -4.12 -28.70 1.64
C SER A 85 -4.84 -27.90 2.72
N ASP A 86 -4.10 -27.33 3.68
CA ASP A 86 -4.64 -26.62 4.84
C ASP A 86 -5.30 -25.30 4.41
N LEU A 87 -4.94 -24.79 3.23
CA LEU A 87 -5.60 -23.61 2.62
C LEU A 87 -7.08 -23.87 2.27
N LYS A 88 -7.52 -25.13 2.18
CA LYS A 88 -8.93 -25.47 1.91
C LYS A 88 -9.82 -25.35 3.14
N ASP A 89 -9.25 -25.23 4.34
CA ASP A 89 -10.03 -25.15 5.55
C ASP A 89 -10.81 -23.82 5.65
N PRO A 90 -12.09 -23.85 6.06
CA PRO A 90 -12.92 -22.65 6.23
C PRO A 90 -12.36 -21.59 7.17
N GLY A 91 -11.57 -22.01 8.16
CA GLY A 91 -10.88 -21.10 9.06
C GLY A 91 -9.67 -20.40 8.44
N ILE A 92 -9.19 -20.85 7.27
CA ILE A 92 -7.99 -20.35 6.59
C ILE A 92 -8.36 -19.63 5.29
N TYR A 93 -9.21 -20.23 4.44
CA TYR A 93 -9.54 -19.63 3.14
C TYR A 93 -10.34 -18.32 3.27
N LYS A 94 -11.20 -18.18 4.29
CA LYS A 94 -11.97 -16.94 4.50
C LYS A 94 -11.08 -15.75 4.88
N PRO A 95 -10.19 -15.84 5.89
CA PRO A 95 -9.19 -14.79 6.13
C PRO A 95 -8.31 -14.54 4.90
N LEU A 96 -7.87 -15.59 4.21
CA LEU A 96 -7.04 -15.47 3.01
C LEU A 96 -7.74 -14.66 1.93
N LEU A 97 -9.00 -14.96 1.64
CA LEU A 97 -9.80 -14.22 0.66
C LEU A 97 -9.94 -12.75 1.05
N VAL A 98 -10.19 -12.45 2.33
CA VAL A 98 -10.24 -11.06 2.81
C VAL A 98 -8.89 -10.37 2.63
N GLY A 99 -7.78 -11.02 2.98
CA GLY A 99 -6.43 -10.46 2.80
C GLY A 99 -6.08 -10.20 1.34
N VAL A 100 -6.34 -11.16 0.45
CA VAL A 100 -6.09 -11.06 -1.00
C VAL A 100 -6.92 -9.94 -1.61
N LEU A 101 -8.23 -9.90 -1.31
CA LEU A 101 -9.11 -8.84 -1.81
C LEU A 101 -8.69 -7.47 -1.29
N MET A 102 -8.31 -7.37 -0.03
CA MET A 102 -7.86 -6.10 0.57
C MET A 102 -6.58 -5.57 -0.09
N MET A 103 -5.62 -6.45 -0.42
CA MET A 103 -4.41 -6.10 -1.18
C MET A 103 -4.72 -5.71 -2.63
N LEU A 104 -5.60 -6.45 -3.29
CA LEU A 104 -6.05 -6.12 -4.64
C LEU A 104 -6.73 -4.74 -4.68
N PHE A 105 -7.67 -4.52 -3.78
CA PHE A 105 -8.43 -3.28 -3.65
C PHE A 105 -7.55 -2.09 -3.29
N GLN A 106 -6.54 -2.28 -2.45
CA GLN A 106 -5.52 -1.26 -2.17
C GLN A 106 -4.88 -0.75 -3.46
N GLN A 107 -4.52 -1.64 -4.39
CA GLN A 107 -3.85 -1.28 -5.65
C GLN A 107 -4.79 -0.73 -6.71
N LEU A 108 -6.02 -1.22 -6.77
CA LEU A 108 -7.05 -0.73 -7.71
C LEU A 108 -7.44 0.74 -7.45
N THR A 109 -7.11 1.31 -6.28
CA THR A 109 -7.24 2.75 -6.03
C THR A 109 -6.36 3.63 -6.93
N GLY A 110 -5.36 3.04 -7.60
CA GLY A 110 -4.45 3.78 -8.47
C GLY A 110 -3.29 4.44 -7.74
N ILE A 111 -3.08 4.19 -6.43
CA ILE A 111 -2.05 4.87 -5.65
C ILE A 111 -0.65 4.76 -6.27
N ASN A 112 -0.24 3.57 -6.73
CA ASN A 112 1.10 3.39 -7.32
C ASN A 112 1.23 4.16 -8.64
N ALA A 113 0.19 4.16 -9.48
CA ALA A 113 0.20 4.96 -10.70
C ALA A 113 0.28 6.46 -10.39
N ILE A 114 -0.52 6.95 -9.43
CA ILE A 114 -0.50 8.35 -8.99
C ILE A 114 0.87 8.74 -8.43
N MET A 115 1.51 7.87 -7.65
CA MET A 115 2.82 8.14 -7.06
C MET A 115 3.96 8.11 -8.11
N PHE A 116 3.90 7.20 -9.08
CA PHE A 116 4.93 7.10 -10.14
C PHE A 116 4.79 8.18 -11.20
N TYR A 117 3.57 8.59 -11.53
CA TYR A 117 3.30 9.62 -12.54
C TYR A 117 2.95 10.97 -11.91
N ALA A 118 3.23 11.18 -10.62
CA ALA A 118 2.88 12.40 -9.91
C ALA A 118 3.40 13.66 -10.61
N GLU A 119 4.67 13.64 -11.03
CA GLU A 119 5.30 14.76 -11.73
C GLU A 119 4.62 15.06 -13.07
N THR A 120 4.37 14.02 -13.88
CA THR A 120 3.67 14.14 -15.17
C THR A 120 2.24 14.67 -14.99
N ILE A 121 1.53 14.17 -13.97
CA ILE A 121 0.17 14.63 -13.64
C ILE A 121 0.17 16.11 -13.24
N PHE A 122 1.18 16.56 -12.49
CA PHE A 122 1.31 17.97 -12.10
C PHE A 122 1.77 18.86 -13.26
N GLU A 123 2.61 18.37 -14.17
CA GLU A 123 2.97 19.05 -15.41
C GLU A 123 1.74 19.24 -16.31
N ASP A 124 0.92 18.20 -16.47
CA ASP A 124 -0.36 18.26 -17.20
C ASP A 124 -1.33 19.24 -16.55
N ALA A 125 -1.25 19.43 -15.23
CA ALA A 125 -2.01 20.44 -14.48
C ALA A 125 -1.36 21.84 -14.50
N HIS A 126 -0.40 22.09 -15.40
CA HIS A 126 0.29 23.37 -15.61
C HIS A 126 1.15 23.91 -14.44
N PHE A 127 1.60 23.04 -13.53
CA PHE A 127 2.54 23.47 -12.48
C PHE A 127 3.97 23.60 -12.99
N LYS A 128 4.47 24.85 -13.11
CA LYS A 128 5.85 25.17 -13.52
C LYS A 128 6.96 24.70 -12.56
N LYS A 129 6.63 24.15 -11.39
CA LYS A 129 7.56 23.65 -10.35
C LYS A 129 7.11 22.29 -9.82
N SER A 130 6.95 21.32 -10.71
CA SER A 130 6.43 19.97 -10.41
C SER A 130 7.24 19.25 -9.32
N ASP A 131 8.57 19.34 -9.35
CA ASP A 131 9.47 18.66 -8.40
C ASP A 131 9.23 19.06 -6.94
N VAL A 132 9.02 20.37 -6.70
CA VAL A 132 8.77 20.89 -5.35
C VAL A 132 7.39 20.43 -4.83
N ALA A 133 6.40 20.32 -5.72
CA ALA A 133 5.08 19.84 -5.36
C ALA A 133 5.12 18.37 -4.91
N SER A 134 5.85 17.51 -5.63
CA SER A 134 6.05 16.10 -5.25
C SER A 134 6.72 15.96 -3.89
N VAL A 135 7.70 16.80 -3.57
CA VAL A 135 8.37 16.80 -2.25
C VAL A 135 7.43 17.23 -1.13
N ILE A 136 6.63 18.28 -1.34
CA ILE A 136 5.64 18.74 -0.35
C ILE A 136 4.61 17.64 -0.07
N VAL A 137 4.13 17.00 -1.13
CA VAL A 137 3.17 15.88 -1.03
C VAL A 137 3.77 14.71 -0.25
N ALA A 138 5.01 14.32 -0.52
CA ALA A 138 5.68 13.26 0.23
C ALA A 138 5.94 13.63 1.70
N ALA A 139 6.23 14.90 1.99
CA ALA A 139 6.38 15.37 3.36
C ALA A 139 5.08 15.23 4.16
N PHE A 140 3.95 15.66 3.58
CA PHE A 140 2.63 15.42 4.16
C PHE A 140 2.37 13.93 4.35
N GLN A 141 2.68 13.11 3.36
CA GLN A 141 2.51 11.67 3.43
C GLN A 141 3.23 11.07 4.65
N VAL A 142 4.48 11.47 4.93
CA VAL A 142 5.23 11.01 6.12
C VAL A 142 4.53 11.42 7.41
N THR A 143 4.14 12.69 7.53
CA THR A 143 3.48 13.22 8.73
C THR A 143 2.15 12.52 9.00
N PHE A 144 1.32 12.35 7.98
CA PHE A 144 0.02 11.70 8.12
C PHE A 144 0.15 10.19 8.36
N THR A 145 1.16 9.52 7.80
CA THR A 145 1.44 8.12 8.13
C THR A 145 1.84 7.96 9.60
N ALA A 146 2.65 8.89 10.14
CA ALA A 146 3.01 8.88 11.57
C ALA A 146 1.77 9.12 12.44
N LEU A 147 0.91 10.07 12.07
CA LEU A 147 -0.37 10.30 12.74
C LEU A 147 -1.28 9.06 12.65
N ALA A 148 -1.32 8.38 11.51
CA ALA A 148 -2.07 7.15 11.31
C ALA A 148 -1.68 6.09 12.34
N ALA A 149 -0.36 5.88 12.55
CA ALA A 149 0.13 4.92 13.53
C ALA A 149 -0.37 5.25 14.95
N LEU A 150 -0.38 6.53 15.34
CA LEU A 150 -0.87 6.96 16.66
C LEU A 150 -2.39 6.84 16.80
N VAL A 151 -3.13 7.08 15.72
CA VAL A 151 -4.60 7.06 15.71
C VAL A 151 -5.14 5.65 15.57
N MET A 152 -4.44 4.76 14.85
CA MET A 152 -4.91 3.42 14.50
C MET A 152 -5.26 2.58 15.73
N ASP A 153 -4.46 2.67 16.79
CA ASP A 153 -4.71 1.94 18.03
C ASP A 153 -5.93 2.46 18.79
N ARG A 154 -6.31 3.73 18.59
CA ARG A 154 -7.49 4.35 19.23
C ARG A 154 -8.76 4.25 18.37
N ALA A 155 -8.69 4.49 17.08
CA ALA A 155 -9.87 4.55 16.19
C ALA A 155 -10.37 3.16 15.78
N GLY A 156 -9.49 2.15 15.71
CA GLY A 156 -9.81 0.84 15.15
C GLY A 156 -9.58 0.78 13.64
N ARG A 157 -9.35 -0.43 13.13
CA ARG A 157 -8.82 -0.64 11.79
C ARG A 157 -9.91 -0.45 10.74
N LYS A 158 -11.14 -0.89 11.05
CA LYS A 158 -12.28 -0.79 10.13
C LYS A 158 -12.72 0.66 9.93
N VAL A 159 -12.82 1.43 11.01
CA VAL A 159 -13.22 2.86 10.96
C VAL A 159 -12.20 3.66 10.14
N LEU A 160 -10.91 3.40 10.37
CA LEU A 160 -9.83 4.08 9.66
C LEU A 160 -9.84 3.78 8.15
N LEU A 161 -10.08 2.53 7.75
CA LEU A 161 -10.24 2.12 6.35
C LEU A 161 -11.45 2.78 5.67
N ILE A 162 -12.58 2.92 6.38
CA ILE A 162 -13.78 3.57 5.84
C ILE A 162 -13.54 5.08 5.66
N LEU A 163 -13.05 5.77 6.70
CA LEU A 163 -12.80 7.22 6.64
C LEU A 163 -11.76 7.57 5.57
N SER A 164 -10.66 6.81 5.49
CA SER A 164 -9.67 6.98 4.42
C SER A 164 -10.25 6.68 3.05
N GLY A 165 -11.04 5.62 2.90
CA GLY A 165 -11.72 5.29 1.65
C GLY A 165 -12.64 6.41 1.17
N VAL A 166 -13.42 7.01 2.07
CA VAL A 166 -14.29 8.17 1.75
C VAL A 166 -13.47 9.37 1.29
N ALA A 167 -12.39 9.70 2.01
CA ALA A 167 -11.50 10.80 1.64
C ALA A 167 -10.85 10.57 0.27
N MET A 168 -10.40 9.34 -0.01
CA MET A 168 -9.82 8.96 -1.29
C MET A 168 -10.83 8.98 -2.45
N ALA A 169 -12.04 8.47 -2.24
CA ALA A 169 -13.09 8.47 -3.26
C ALA A 169 -13.53 9.90 -3.61
N ALA A 170 -13.74 10.74 -2.59
CA ALA A 170 -14.13 12.13 -2.80
C ALA A 170 -13.03 12.94 -3.50
N SER A 171 -11.77 12.78 -3.07
CA SER A 171 -10.64 13.51 -3.68
C SER A 171 -10.39 13.12 -5.13
N THR A 172 -10.41 11.83 -5.46
CA THR A 172 -10.26 11.36 -6.86
C THR A 172 -11.44 11.76 -7.74
N ALA A 173 -12.66 11.80 -7.20
CA ALA A 173 -13.82 12.34 -7.92
C ALA A 173 -13.65 13.83 -8.24
N VAL A 174 -13.24 14.63 -7.26
CA VAL A 174 -12.94 16.06 -7.43
C VAL A 174 -11.81 16.26 -8.45
N PHE A 175 -10.79 15.42 -8.42
CA PHE A 175 -9.68 15.50 -9.36
C PHE A 175 -10.09 15.17 -10.80
N GLY A 176 -10.95 14.16 -10.99
CA GLY A 176 -11.55 13.88 -12.29
C GLY A 176 -12.44 15.02 -12.80
N VAL A 177 -13.17 15.70 -11.90
CA VAL A 177 -13.94 16.91 -12.25
C VAL A 177 -13.01 18.05 -12.68
N TYR A 178 -11.87 18.25 -12.01
CA TYR A 178 -10.87 19.24 -12.42
C TYR A 178 -10.41 19.01 -13.86
N PHE A 179 -9.99 17.80 -14.23
CA PHE A 179 -9.57 17.49 -15.60
C PHE A 179 -10.69 17.64 -16.63
N ARG A 180 -11.95 17.44 -16.23
CA ARG A 180 -13.10 17.68 -17.11
C ARG A 180 -13.34 19.18 -17.36
N LEU A 181 -13.15 20.01 -16.34
CA LEU A 181 -13.36 21.45 -16.42
C LEU A 181 -12.19 22.17 -17.09
N CYS A 182 -10.95 21.70 -16.87
CA CYS A 182 -9.71 22.21 -17.44
C CYS A 182 -9.27 21.43 -18.70
N GLY A 183 -10.22 20.90 -19.49
CA GLY A 183 -9.94 20.01 -20.63
C GLY A 183 -8.84 20.51 -21.60
N PRO A 184 -8.28 19.62 -22.44
CA PRO A 184 -7.07 19.89 -23.19
C PRO A 184 -7.22 21.16 -24.04
N ASN A 185 -6.37 22.16 -23.78
CA ASN A 185 -6.18 23.27 -24.70
C ASN A 185 -5.72 22.68 -26.05
N PRO A 186 -6.38 23.00 -27.18
CA PRO A 186 -5.95 22.55 -28.50
C PRO A 186 -4.74 23.37 -28.94
N SER A 187 -3.58 23.14 -28.33
CA SER A 187 -2.33 23.80 -28.76
C SER A 187 -1.49 22.95 -29.71
N ASN A 188 -1.83 21.67 -29.93
CA ASN A 188 -0.99 20.76 -30.74
C ASN A 188 -1.76 19.90 -31.78
N SER A 189 -3.01 20.21 -32.10
CA SER A 189 -3.68 19.61 -33.28
C SER A 189 -3.78 20.66 -34.37
N SER A 190 -3.01 20.47 -35.44
CA SER A 190 -2.97 21.25 -36.68
C SER A 190 -4.26 21.16 -37.51
N ASP A 191 -5.44 21.07 -36.87
CA ASP A 191 -6.72 21.06 -37.56
C ASP A 191 -7.40 22.41 -37.39
N PHE A 192 -7.42 23.11 -38.52
CA PHE A 192 -8.14 24.34 -38.80
C PHE A 192 -9.63 24.16 -38.48
N ASN A 193 -10.08 24.63 -37.32
CA ASN A 193 -11.41 25.21 -37.08
C ASN A 193 -11.46 25.77 -35.65
N PRO A 194 -11.55 27.09 -35.44
CA PRO A 194 -11.76 27.64 -34.11
C PRO A 194 -13.23 27.41 -33.71
N PRO A 195 -13.54 26.74 -32.59
CA PRO A 195 -14.84 26.93 -31.98
C PRO A 195 -14.86 28.33 -31.35
N LEU A 196 -15.80 29.14 -31.81
CA LEU A 196 -16.24 30.34 -31.12
C LEU A 196 -16.68 29.97 -29.69
N VAL A 197 -16.30 30.81 -28.70
CA VAL A 197 -16.71 30.78 -27.27
C VAL A 197 -15.87 29.78 -26.43
N SER A 198 -15.04 30.17 -25.45
CA SER A 198 -15.23 31.13 -24.35
C SER A 198 -13.93 31.83 -23.93
N ASP A 199 -13.90 33.17 -23.99
CA ASP A 199 -13.16 34.02 -23.04
C ASP A 199 -13.84 33.92 -21.67
N GLY A 200 -13.69 32.77 -21.00
CA GLY A 200 -13.95 32.66 -19.57
C GLY A 200 -12.69 33.05 -18.79
N PRO A 201 -12.80 33.57 -17.57
CA PRO A 201 -11.61 33.79 -16.75
C PRO A 201 -10.88 32.44 -16.63
N GLN A 202 -9.64 32.35 -17.10
CA GLN A 202 -8.75 31.23 -16.82
C GLN A 202 -8.51 31.22 -15.31
N THR A 203 -9.46 30.70 -14.54
CA THR A 203 -9.28 30.45 -13.13
C THR A 203 -8.19 29.40 -13.03
N ASP A 204 -7.06 29.81 -12.45
CA ASP A 204 -5.92 28.97 -12.17
C ASP A 204 -6.33 27.92 -11.12
N LEU A 205 -7.06 26.89 -11.56
CA LEU A 205 -7.61 25.82 -10.72
C LEU A 205 -6.53 24.80 -10.34
N SER A 206 -5.26 25.07 -10.67
CA SER A 206 -4.09 24.27 -10.34
C SER A 206 -4.04 23.95 -8.83
N TRP A 207 -4.46 24.88 -7.96
CA TRP A 207 -4.56 24.62 -6.52
C TRP A 207 -5.53 23.49 -6.16
N LEU A 208 -6.61 23.29 -6.94
CA LEU A 208 -7.60 22.24 -6.74
C LEU A 208 -7.00 20.87 -7.06
N ALA A 209 -6.24 20.78 -8.16
CA ALA A 209 -5.46 19.61 -8.52
C ALA A 209 -4.51 19.19 -7.40
N LEU A 210 -3.66 20.12 -6.94
CA LEU A 210 -2.72 19.87 -5.85
C LEU A 210 -3.41 19.47 -4.54
N THR A 211 -4.48 20.17 -4.17
CA THR A 211 -5.22 19.90 -2.92
C THR A 211 -5.90 18.54 -2.98
N SER A 212 -6.55 18.21 -4.10
CA SER A 212 -7.23 16.91 -4.27
C SER A 212 -6.24 15.74 -4.22
N MET A 213 -5.11 15.83 -4.92
CA MET A 213 -4.07 14.80 -4.88
C MET A 213 -3.40 14.69 -3.52
N GLY A 214 -3.16 15.81 -2.83
CA GLY A 214 -2.67 15.83 -1.45
C GLY A 214 -3.65 15.13 -0.49
N VAL A 215 -4.95 15.42 -0.59
CA VAL A 215 -6.00 14.77 0.22
C VAL A 215 -6.08 13.27 -0.08
N PHE A 216 -5.95 12.86 -1.35
CA PHE A 216 -5.92 11.46 -1.74
C PHE A 216 -4.74 10.72 -1.08
N ILE A 217 -3.53 11.26 -1.20
CA ILE A 217 -2.30 10.65 -0.68
C ILE A 217 -2.31 10.61 0.84
N THR A 218 -2.78 11.69 1.49
CA THR A 218 -2.99 11.74 2.94
C THR A 218 -4.05 10.75 3.40
N GLY A 219 -5.20 10.67 2.70
CA GLY A 219 -6.25 9.70 3.00
C GLY A 219 -5.72 8.27 2.92
N PHE A 220 -4.98 7.94 1.86
CA PHE A 220 -4.32 6.66 1.70
C PHE A 220 -3.34 6.39 2.86
N ALA A 221 -2.44 7.32 3.14
CA ALA A 221 -1.45 7.22 4.22
C ALA A 221 -2.09 6.99 5.60
N LEU A 222 -3.28 7.57 5.84
CA LEU A 222 -4.01 7.44 7.09
C LEU A 222 -4.64 6.06 7.30
N GLY A 223 -5.03 5.34 6.24
CA GLY A 223 -5.74 4.08 6.41
C GLY A 223 -5.27 2.99 5.46
N TRP A 224 -5.58 3.11 4.19
CA TRP A 224 -5.32 2.07 3.18
C TRP A 224 -3.84 1.78 2.94
N GLY A 225 -2.92 2.66 3.33
CA GLY A 225 -1.47 2.42 3.28
C GLY A 225 -1.04 1.35 4.30
N PRO A 226 -1.08 1.65 5.61
CA PRO A 226 -0.57 0.73 6.64
C PRO A 226 -1.56 -0.37 7.07
N THR A 227 -2.86 -0.10 7.05
CA THR A 227 -3.85 -0.99 7.69
C THR A 227 -3.97 -2.36 7.01
N PRO A 228 -3.96 -2.49 5.67
CA PRO A 228 -4.02 -3.80 5.03
C PRO A 228 -2.88 -4.74 5.43
N TRP A 229 -1.66 -4.20 5.54
CA TRP A 229 -0.49 -4.95 5.98
C TRP A 229 -0.58 -5.38 7.43
N LEU A 230 -1.11 -4.53 8.30
CA LEU A 230 -1.35 -4.87 9.70
C LEU A 230 -2.43 -5.95 9.83
N VAL A 231 -3.60 -5.74 9.23
CA VAL A 231 -4.72 -6.68 9.28
C VAL A 231 -4.33 -8.04 8.70
N MET A 232 -3.51 -8.08 7.63
CA MET A 232 -2.94 -9.33 7.11
C MET A 232 -2.18 -10.12 8.18
N SER A 233 -1.41 -9.44 9.04
CA SER A 233 -0.67 -10.10 10.13
C SER A 233 -1.56 -10.54 11.31
N GLU A 234 -2.71 -9.89 11.49
CA GLU A 234 -3.66 -10.16 12.59
C GLU A 234 -4.68 -11.27 12.25
N ILE A 235 -5.10 -11.39 10.98
CA ILE A 235 -6.15 -12.36 10.58
C ILE A 235 -5.62 -13.75 10.27
N PHE A 236 -4.32 -13.91 10.01
CA PHE A 236 -3.74 -15.18 9.58
C PHE A 236 -3.32 -16.07 10.74
N PRO A 237 -3.78 -17.34 10.75
CA PRO A 237 -3.37 -18.31 11.76
C PRO A 237 -1.88 -18.60 11.62
N THR A 238 -1.20 -18.72 12.77
CA THR A 238 0.27 -18.89 12.86
C THR A 238 0.84 -20.00 11.97
N PRO A 239 0.20 -21.18 11.81
CA PRO A 239 0.77 -22.27 11.02
C PRO A 239 0.93 -21.92 9.54
N VAL A 240 -0.03 -21.21 8.94
CA VAL A 240 -0.08 -20.93 7.48
C VAL A 240 0.21 -19.46 7.13
N ARG A 241 0.60 -18.65 8.13
CA ARG A 241 0.79 -17.22 7.97
C ARG A 241 1.85 -16.90 6.91
N GLY A 242 2.91 -17.71 6.81
CA GLY A 242 3.97 -17.50 5.82
C GLY A 242 3.43 -17.62 4.40
N LEU A 243 2.79 -18.75 4.11
CA LEU A 243 2.17 -19.03 2.81
C LEU A 243 1.02 -18.06 2.47
N ALA A 244 0.12 -17.78 3.41
CA ALA A 244 -0.99 -16.85 3.17
C ALA A 244 -0.51 -15.42 2.89
N SER A 245 0.52 -14.97 3.63
CA SER A 245 1.10 -13.65 3.43
C SER A 245 1.80 -13.54 2.07
N SER A 246 2.49 -14.58 1.62
CA SER A 246 3.17 -14.55 0.31
C SER A 246 2.17 -14.45 -0.85
N VAL A 247 1.02 -15.12 -0.77
CA VAL A 247 -0.06 -15.00 -1.77
C VAL A 247 -0.65 -13.58 -1.80
N CYS A 248 -0.88 -12.97 -0.63
CA CYS A 248 -1.32 -11.58 -0.53
C CYS A 248 -0.31 -10.59 -1.12
N VAL A 249 0.97 -10.76 -0.79
CA VAL A 249 2.07 -9.93 -1.30
C VAL A 249 2.21 -10.07 -2.81
N LEU A 250 2.13 -11.29 -3.33
CA LEU A 250 2.15 -11.55 -4.77
C LEU A 250 0.99 -10.83 -5.45
N THR A 251 -0.23 -10.98 -4.92
CA THR A 251 -1.43 -10.30 -5.45
C THR A 251 -1.26 -8.79 -5.44
N ASN A 252 -0.74 -8.22 -4.35
CA ASN A 252 -0.46 -6.79 -4.25
C ASN A 252 0.48 -6.32 -5.35
N TRP A 253 1.65 -6.96 -5.51
CA TRP A 253 2.62 -6.51 -6.51
C TRP A 253 2.19 -6.80 -7.95
N SER A 254 1.47 -7.89 -8.20
CA SER A 254 0.88 -8.17 -9.51
C SER A 254 -0.17 -7.12 -9.88
N ALA A 255 -1.08 -6.77 -8.95
CA ALA A 255 -2.07 -5.72 -9.18
C ALA A 255 -1.41 -4.35 -9.39
N ALA A 256 -0.38 -4.02 -8.58
CA ALA A 256 0.41 -2.81 -8.76
C ALA A 256 1.04 -2.71 -10.16
N PHE A 257 1.63 -3.82 -10.65
CA PHE A 257 2.20 -3.89 -11.99
C PHE A 257 1.14 -3.67 -13.07
N VAL A 258 0.01 -4.37 -12.98
CA VAL A 258 -1.09 -4.24 -13.95
C VAL A 258 -1.60 -2.80 -13.99
N VAL A 259 -1.97 -2.23 -12.83
CA VAL A 259 -2.51 -0.87 -12.74
C VAL A 259 -1.52 0.15 -13.29
N THR A 260 -0.24 0.07 -12.90
CA THR A 260 0.80 1.01 -13.36
C THR A 260 1.01 0.90 -14.87
N LYS A 261 1.06 -0.32 -15.42
CA LYS A 261 1.23 -0.54 -16.86
C LYS A 261 0.03 -0.03 -17.65
N THR A 262 -1.19 -0.29 -17.18
CA THR A 262 -2.42 0.13 -17.86
C THR A 262 -2.71 1.61 -17.73
N PHE A 263 -2.11 2.30 -16.74
CA PHE A 263 -2.40 3.71 -16.48
C PHE A 263 -2.13 4.61 -17.68
N GLN A 264 -0.97 4.47 -18.32
CA GLN A 264 -0.64 5.26 -19.52
C GLN A 264 -1.58 4.95 -20.70
N ASP A 265 -1.94 3.68 -20.90
CA ASP A 265 -2.89 3.30 -21.96
C ASP A 265 -4.28 3.88 -21.71
N LEU A 266 -4.69 3.99 -20.44
CA LEU A 266 -5.97 4.58 -20.03
C LEU A 266 -5.98 6.10 -20.23
N THR A 267 -4.91 6.80 -19.83
CA THR A 267 -4.82 8.26 -19.98
C THR A 267 -4.66 8.71 -21.43
N VAL A 268 -4.15 7.86 -22.32
CA VAL A 268 -4.05 8.16 -23.76
C VAL A 268 -5.38 7.94 -24.48
N ARG A 269 -6.19 6.96 -24.06
CA ARG A 269 -7.46 6.60 -24.73
C ARG A 269 -8.66 7.39 -24.24
N ASP A 270 -8.68 7.77 -22.96
CA ASP A 270 -9.74 8.55 -22.33
C ASP A 270 -9.10 9.79 -21.68
N PRO A 271 -9.62 11.02 -21.87
CA PRO A 271 -9.15 12.19 -21.13
C PRO A 271 -9.04 11.89 -19.63
N CYS A 272 -7.96 12.38 -19.00
CA CYS A 272 -7.54 12.08 -17.62
C CYS A 272 -8.69 11.98 -16.59
N ALA A 273 -9.77 12.73 -16.78
CA ALA A 273 -11.01 12.66 -16.01
C ALA A 273 -11.59 11.23 -15.86
N GLY A 274 -11.66 10.45 -16.95
CA GLY A 274 -12.26 9.11 -16.94
C GLY A 274 -11.47 8.11 -16.09
N THR A 275 -10.14 8.14 -16.17
CA THR A 275 -9.24 7.31 -15.36
C THR A 275 -9.39 7.61 -13.87
N PHE A 276 -9.45 8.89 -13.47
CA PHE A 276 -9.62 9.26 -12.06
C PHE A 276 -11.02 8.95 -11.52
N TRP A 277 -12.07 9.03 -12.35
CA TRP A 277 -13.41 8.58 -11.96
C TRP A 277 -13.48 7.06 -11.82
N LEU A 278 -12.77 6.29 -12.65
CA LEU A 278 -12.63 4.85 -12.48
C LEU A 278 -11.95 4.52 -11.13
N PHE A 279 -10.88 5.23 -10.76
CA PHE A 279 -10.24 5.08 -9.46
C PHE A 279 -11.16 5.48 -8.30
N SER A 280 -11.97 6.53 -8.47
CA SER A 280 -12.99 6.91 -7.48
C SER A 280 -14.03 5.82 -7.29
N ALA A 281 -14.49 5.18 -8.37
CA ALA A 281 -15.40 4.04 -8.31
C ALA A 281 -14.78 2.84 -7.57
N PHE A 282 -13.51 2.52 -7.82
CA PHE A 282 -12.79 1.49 -7.05
C PHE A 282 -12.64 1.88 -5.58
N CYS A 283 -12.36 3.15 -5.26
CA CYS A 283 -12.35 3.62 -3.88
C CYS A 283 -13.73 3.47 -3.20
N ALA A 284 -14.82 3.72 -3.91
CA ALA A 284 -16.17 3.48 -3.39
C ALA A 284 -16.45 1.98 -3.15
N LEU A 285 -16.03 1.11 -4.07
CA LEU A 285 -16.10 -0.35 -3.89
C LEU A 285 -15.29 -0.82 -2.68
N ASN A 286 -14.12 -0.21 -2.43
CA ASN A 286 -13.30 -0.50 -1.26
C ASN A 286 -14.02 -0.17 0.06
N ILE A 287 -14.77 0.92 0.10
CA ILE A 287 -15.59 1.28 1.27
C ILE A 287 -16.64 0.20 1.51
N VAL A 288 -17.38 -0.19 0.46
CA VAL A 288 -18.40 -1.25 0.54
C VAL A 288 -17.78 -2.57 1.02
N PHE A 289 -16.68 -2.99 0.41
CA PHE A 289 -15.93 -4.19 0.81
C PHE A 289 -15.49 -4.11 2.28
N THR A 290 -15.00 -2.96 2.75
CA THR A 290 -14.57 -2.78 4.14
C THR A 290 -15.73 -2.90 5.11
N ILE A 291 -16.89 -2.33 4.77
CA ILE A 291 -18.09 -2.38 5.62
C ILE A 291 -18.59 -3.82 5.76
N PHE A 292 -18.62 -4.60 4.69
CA PHE A 292 -19.25 -5.93 4.71
C PHE A 292 -18.26 -7.07 4.99
N CYS A 293 -17.04 -7.03 4.47
CA CYS A 293 -16.12 -8.17 4.48
C CYS A 293 -15.00 -8.05 5.52
N VAL A 294 -14.57 -6.83 5.87
CA VAL A 294 -13.44 -6.63 6.80
C VAL A 294 -13.95 -6.64 8.26
N PRO A 295 -13.46 -7.57 9.10
CA PRO A 295 -13.78 -7.58 10.52
C PRO A 295 -13.00 -6.49 11.26
N GLU A 296 -13.58 -5.94 12.33
CA GLU A 296 -12.81 -5.16 13.30
C GLU A 296 -11.92 -6.10 14.11
N THR A 297 -10.62 -5.83 14.10
CA THR A 297 -9.55 -6.58 14.78
C THR A 297 -9.06 -5.89 16.05
N LYS A 298 -9.41 -4.61 16.27
CA LYS A 298 -9.00 -3.86 17.46
C LYS A 298 -9.44 -4.56 18.75
N GLY A 299 -8.47 -4.79 19.64
CA GLY A 299 -8.70 -5.28 21.00
C GLY A 299 -9.14 -6.75 21.06
N LYS A 300 -9.00 -7.50 19.97
CA LYS A 300 -9.36 -8.92 19.89
C LYS A 300 -8.13 -9.81 19.88
N THR A 301 -8.25 -10.98 20.46
CA THR A 301 -7.18 -11.99 20.36
C THR A 301 -7.18 -12.67 18.99
N LEU A 302 -6.05 -13.27 18.63
CA LEU A 302 -5.92 -14.05 17.39
C LEU A 302 -6.92 -15.20 17.35
N GLU A 303 -7.20 -15.82 18.50
CA GLU A 303 -8.15 -16.92 18.66
C GLU A 303 -9.59 -16.46 18.43
N GLU A 304 -9.98 -15.29 18.97
CA GLU A 304 -11.31 -14.71 18.76
C GLU A 304 -11.56 -14.36 17.29
N ILE A 305 -10.55 -13.81 16.60
CA ILE A 305 -10.63 -13.51 15.17
C ILE A 305 -10.79 -14.80 14.37
N GLN A 306 -10.02 -15.84 14.69
CA GLN A 306 -10.13 -17.15 14.03
C GLN A 306 -11.49 -17.82 14.29
N ALA A 307 -12.01 -17.77 15.51
CA ALA A 307 -13.32 -18.31 15.88
C ALA A 307 -14.43 -17.63 15.06
N ARG A 308 -14.34 -16.31 14.88
CA ARG A 308 -15.27 -15.55 14.03
C ARG A 308 -15.25 -16.02 12.57
N PHE A 309 -14.07 -16.28 12.00
CA PHE A 309 -13.98 -16.80 10.63
C PHE A 309 -14.48 -18.25 10.50
N LYS A 310 -14.26 -19.07 11.54
CA LYS A 310 -14.78 -20.44 11.62
C LYS A 310 -16.30 -20.50 11.84
N GLY A 311 -16.94 -19.40 12.24
CA GLY A 311 -18.38 -19.35 12.52
C GLY A 311 -18.76 -19.96 13.87
N THR A 312 -17.80 -20.02 14.80
CA THR A 312 -17.95 -20.59 16.14
C THR A 312 -18.07 -19.51 17.23
N ALA A 313 -18.30 -18.26 16.84
CA ALA A 313 -18.43 -17.08 17.70
C ALA A 313 -19.62 -16.23 17.27
#